data_AF-A0A6N7B409-F1
#
_entry.id   AF-A0A6N7B409-F1
#
_cell.length_a   1.000
_cell.length_b   1.000
_cell.length_c   1.000
_cell.angle_alpha   90.00
_cell.angle_beta   90.00
_cell.angle_gamma   90.00
#
_symmetry.space_group_name_H-M   'P 1'
#
loop_
_entity.id
_entity.type
_entity.pdbx_description
1 polymer ?
#
loop_
_entity_poly.entity_id
_entity_poly.type
_entity_poly.pdbx_seq_one_letter_code
_entity_poly.pdbx_strand_id
1 'polypeptide(L)' 'MRASRLFGRTLREAPADADTQSYRLMVRAGLLKRIGSGIFAYSPLLWRVGRASMQESG' A
#
# COMPACT_ATOMS: atom_id res chain seq x y z
N MET A 1 15.55 -4.70 4.84
CA MET A 1 14.74 -5.81 4.28
C MET A 1 15.29 -6.15 2.90
N ARG A 2 15.31 -7.42 2.49
CA ARG A 2 15.68 -7.79 1.10
C ARG A 2 14.43 -7.68 0.21
N ALA A 3 14.54 -7.03 -0.94
CA ALA A 3 13.43 -6.83 -1.87
C ALA A 3 12.81 -8.17 -2.35
N SER A 4 13.63 -9.21 -2.50
CA SER A 4 13.18 -10.56 -2.87
C SER A 4 12.28 -11.25 -1.84
N ARG A 5 12.28 -10.78 -0.59
CA ARG A 5 11.45 -11.32 0.50
C ARG A 5 10.23 -10.44 0.79
N LEU A 6 10.01 -9.39 -0.03
CA LEU A 6 8.87 -8.51 0.13
C LEU A 6 7.62 -9.20 -0.44
N PHE A 7 6.53 -9.16 0.31
CA PHE A 7 5.25 -9.67 -0.17
C PHE A 7 4.56 -8.60 -1.03
N GLY A 8 4.42 -8.89 -2.32
CA GLY A 8 3.78 -8.01 -3.30
C GLY A 8 4.70 -7.63 -4.46
N ARG A 9 4.11 -7.24 -5.59
CA ARG A 9 4.82 -6.66 -6.74
C ARG A 9 4.32 -5.24 -6.95
N THR A 10 5.23 -4.34 -7.29
CA THR A 10 4.86 -3.01 -7.77
C THR A 10 4.19 -3.13 -9.13
N LEU A 11 3.23 -2.25 -9.39
CA LEU A 11 2.57 -2.14 -10.68
C LEU A 11 3.30 -1.11 -11.54
N ARG A 12 3.49 -1.43 -12.82
CA ARG A 12 4.11 -0.51 -13.78
C ARG A 12 3.23 0.73 -13.98
N GLU A 13 1.94 0.47 -14.16
CA GLU A 13 0.88 1.45 -14.37
C GLU A 13 -0.10 1.38 -13.20
N ALA A 14 -0.55 2.54 -12.75
CA ALA A 14 -1.56 2.61 -11.70
C ALA A 14 -2.96 2.43 -12.32
N PRO A 15 -3.90 1.76 -11.62
CA PRO A 15 -5.27 1.63 -12.11
C PRO A 15 -5.92 3.01 -12.29
N ALA A 16 -6.72 3.14 -13.34
CA ALA A 16 -7.40 4.39 -13.70
C ALA A 16 -8.47 4.81 -12.67
N ASP A 17 -9.03 3.84 -11.93
CA ASP A 17 -10.09 4.02 -10.93
C ASP A 17 -9.57 4.61 -9.59
N ALA A 18 -8.44 5.31 -9.62
CA ALA A 18 -7.82 5.89 -8.44
C ALA A 18 -8.20 7.37 -8.30
N ASP A 19 -9.20 7.63 -7.45
CA ASP A 19 -9.73 8.98 -7.15
C ASP A 19 -8.67 9.96 -6.66
N THR A 20 -7.77 9.51 -5.77
CA THR A 20 -6.76 10.37 -5.13
C THR A 20 -5.34 10.00 -5.55
N GLN A 21 -4.46 10.99 -5.70
CA GLN A 21 -3.05 10.77 -6.05
C GLN A 21 -2.32 9.87 -5.04
N SER A 22 -2.55 10.06 -3.74
CA SER A 22 -1.99 9.20 -2.69
C SER A 22 -2.43 7.74 -2.83
N TYR A 23 -3.73 7.52 -3.11
CA TYR A 23 -4.27 6.18 -3.36
C TYR A 23 -3.65 5.55 -4.61
N ARG A 24 -3.53 6.32 -5.70
CA ARG A 24 -2.88 5.89 -6.94
C ARG A 24 -1.44 5.44 -6.70
N LEU A 25 -0.68 6.20 -5.93
CA LEU A 25 0.70 5.86 -5.56
C LEU A 25 0.77 4.62 -4.67
N MET A 26 -0.09 4.52 -3.67
CA MET A 26 -0.15 3.36 -2.76
C MET A 26 -0.48 2.07 -3.51
N VAL A 27 -1.44 2.11 -4.43
CA VAL A 27 -1.78 0.94 -5.25
C VAL A 27 -0.65 0.59 -6.21
N ARG A 28 -0.02 1.59 -6.85
CA ARG A 28 1.13 1.38 -7.74
C ARG A 28 2.33 0.76 -7.02
N ALA A 29 2.60 1.20 -5.79
CA ALA A 29 3.65 0.65 -4.96
C ALA A 29 3.32 -0.74 -4.40
N GLY A 30 2.12 -1.29 -4.65
CA GLY A 30 1.68 -2.58 -4.11
C GLY A 30 1.34 -2.52 -2.62
N LEU A 31 1.07 -1.33 -2.07
CA LEU A 31 0.77 -1.12 -0.65
C LEU A 31 -0.69 -1.40 -0.31
N LEU A 32 -1.60 -1.12 -1.23
CA LEU A 32 -3.02 -1.40 -1.15
C LEU A 32 -3.44 -2.35 -2.27
N LYS A 33 -4.31 -3.31 -1.94
CA LYS A 33 -5.00 -4.15 -2.93
C LYS A 33 -6.51 -4.10 -2.68
N ARG A 34 -7.28 -3.74 -3.70
CA ARG A 34 -8.76 -3.77 -3.62
C ARG A 34 -9.24 -5.23 -3.64
N ILE A 35 -10.03 -5.62 -2.64
CA ILE A 35 -10.63 -6.96 -2.53
C ILE A 35 -12.15 -6.93 -2.63
N GLY A 36 -12.76 -5.74 -2.52
CA GLY A 36 -14.21 -5.54 -2.67
C GLY A 36 -14.53 -4.06 -2.79
N SER A 37 -15.82 -3.72 -2.89
CA SER A 37 -16.22 -2.31 -2.96
C SER A 37 -15.95 -1.59 -1.65
N GLY A 38 -14.97 -0.67 -1.65
CA GLY A 38 -14.51 0.02 -0.44
C GLY A 38 -13.67 -0.83 0.52
N ILE A 39 -13.32 -2.07 0.16
CA ILE A 39 -12.54 -2.97 1.00
C ILE A 39 -11.14 -3.13 0.40
N PHE A 40 -10.12 -2.81 1.21
CA PHE A 40 -8.73 -2.84 0.82
C PHE A 40 -7.92 -3.73 1.76
N ALA A 41 -7.05 -4.57 1.20
CA ALA A 41 -6.05 -5.31 1.92
C ALA A 41 -4.74 -4.51 1.97
N TYR A 42 -4.12 -4.46 3.15
CA TYR A 42 -2.86 -3.79 3.38
C TYR A 42 -1.65 -4.73 3.21
N SER A 43 -0.59 -4.22 2.60
CA SER A 43 0.68 -4.93 2.54
C SER A 43 1.41 -4.91 3.89
N PRO A 44 2.30 -5.90 4.15
CA PRO A 44 3.16 -5.88 5.34
C PRO A 44 4.06 -4.65 5.43
N LEU A 45 4.38 -4.02 4.30
CA LEU A 45 5.19 -2.79 4.28
C LEU A 45 4.38 -1.59 4.79
N LEU A 46 3.13 -1.47 4.36
CA LEU A 46 2.23 -0.41 4.85
C LEU A 46 1.92 -0.57 6.33
N TRP A 47 1.77 -1.82 6.81
CA TRP A 47 1.58 -2.10 8.23
C TRP A 47 2.74 -1.59 9.12
N ARG A 48 3.98 -1.67 8.63
CA ARG A 48 5.14 -1.13 9.36
C ARG A 48 5.10 0.39 9.48
N VAL A 49 4.63 1.09 8.44
CA VAL A 49 4.49 2.55 8.46
C VAL A 49 3.42 2.96 9.46
N GLY A 50 2.25 2.32 9.44
CA GLY A 50 1.18 2.60 10.41
C GLY A 50 1.63 2.40 11.87
N ARG A 51 2.44 1.37 12.12
CA ARG A 51 3.07 1.16 13.43
C ARG A 51 4.09 2.24 13.79
N ALA A 52 4.85 2.74 12.82
CA ALA A 52 5.83 3.79 13.05
C ALA A 52 5.14 5.12 13.37
N SER A 53 4.12 5.50 12.60
CA SER A 53 3.34 6.72 12.85
C SER A 53 2.62 6.72 14.20
N MET A 54 2.20 5.53 14.67
CA MET A 54 1.63 5.37 16.02
C MET A 54 2.65 5.59 17.14
N GLN A 55 3.94 5.37 16.88
CA GLN A 55 4.99 5.56 17.89
C GLN A 55 5.44 7.03 18.00
N GLU A 56 5.25 7.83 16.95
CA GLU A 56 5.64 9.24 16.91
C GLU A 56 4.58 10.18 17.52
N SER A 57 3.37 9.69 17.78
CA SER A 57 2.26 10.47 18.33
C SER A 57 2.15 10.39 19.87
N GLY A 58 3.20 9.94 20.54
CA GLY A 58 3.28 9.75 22.00
C GLY A 58 4.21 10.74 22.68
#